data_AF-A0A1L6R6S0-F1
#
_entry.id   AF-A0A1L6R6S0-F1
#
_cell.length_a   1.000
_cell.length_b   1.000
_cell.length_c   1.000
_cell.angle_alpha   90.00
_cell.angle_beta   90.00
_cell.angle_gamma   90.00
#
_symmetry.space_group_name_H-M   'P 1'
#
loop_
_entity.id
_entity.type
_entity.pdbx_description
1 polymer ?
#
loop_
_entity_poly.entity_id
_entity_poly.type
_entity_poly.pdbx_seq_one_letter_code
_entity_poly.pdbx_strand_id
1 'polypeptide(L)'
;MNYDKTSKQDLKNVLLKNWDAHNSKIHFNMDGPSCREFHDYFIRTFPKNSLTMKNFFETSKLVLRADGKSYKYNTIIRCTPKNDLIERE
;
A
#
# COMPACT_ATOMS: atom_id res chain seq x y z
N MET A 1 10.46 -1.89 -5.96
CA MET A 1 9.49 -1.16 -6.81
C MET A 1 9.78 -1.50 -8.26
N ASN A 2 8.79 -1.68 -9.13
CA ASN A 2 9.08 -1.90 -10.55
C ASN A 2 9.23 -0.55 -11.25
N TYR A 3 10.48 -0.07 -11.35
CA TYR A 3 10.82 1.27 -11.84
C TYR A 3 10.45 1.48 -13.31
N ASP A 4 10.41 0.41 -14.12
CA ASP A 4 10.01 0.49 -15.52
C ASP A 4 8.51 0.73 -15.70
N LYS A 5 7.70 0.41 -14.68
CA LYS A 5 6.23 0.52 -14.70
C LYS A 5 5.66 1.62 -13.81
N THR A 6 6.49 2.31 -13.04
CA THR A 6 6.05 3.39 -12.15
C THR A 6 6.94 4.60 -12.32
N SER A 7 6.41 5.66 -12.91
CA SER A 7 7.12 6.93 -13.02
C SER A 7 7.03 7.74 -11.73
N LYS A 8 7.92 8.74 -11.59
CA LYS A 8 7.82 9.74 -10.53
C LYS A 8 6.48 10.51 -10.59
N GLN A 9 5.92 10.69 -11.79
CA GLN A 9 4.65 11.37 -11.96
C GLN A 9 3.48 10.52 -11.44
N ASP A 10 3.55 9.19 -11.63
CA ASP A 10 2.53 8.28 -11.11
C ASP A 10 2.50 8.28 -9.59
N LEU A 11 3.67 8.26 -8.95
CA LEU A 11 3.80 8.42 -7.50
C LEU A 11 3.14 9.70 -7.01
N LYS A 12 3.46 10.84 -7.64
CA LYS A 12 2.88 12.14 -7.27
C LYS A 12 1.37 12.15 -7.44
N ASN A 13 0.86 11.62 -8.55
CA ASN A 13 -0.57 11.59 -8.81
C ASN A 13 -1.28 10.75 -7.74
N VAL A 14 -0.86 9.50 -7.54
CA VAL A 14 -1.52 8.57 -6.61
C VAL A 14 -1.47 9.04 -5.15
N LEU A 15 -0.38 9.70 -4.74
CA LEU A 15 -0.20 10.13 -3.35
C LEU A 15 -0.77 11.52 -3.04
N LEU A 16 -0.90 12.41 -4.04
CA LEU A 16 -1.23 13.82 -3.80
C LEU A 16 -2.53 14.29 -4.47
N LYS A 17 -3.04 13.57 -5.48
CA LYS A 17 -4.26 13.94 -6.19
C LYS A 17 -5.42 13.04 -5.77
N ASN A 18 -6.63 13.48 -6.11
CA ASN A 18 -7.80 12.63 -6.01
C ASN A 18 -7.62 11.40 -6.93
N TRP A 19 -7.88 10.21 -6.38
CA TRP A 19 -7.67 8.92 -7.04
C TRP A 19 -8.51 8.75 -8.30
N ASP A 20 -9.71 9.33 -8.33
CA ASP A 20 -10.61 9.28 -9.49
C ASP A 20 -10.26 10.30 -10.58
N ALA A 21 -9.32 11.23 -10.29
CA ALA A 21 -8.94 12.30 -11.22
C ALA A 21 -7.80 11.90 -12.17
N HIS A 22 -7.26 10.68 -12.09
CA HIS A 22 -6.15 10.24 -12.91
C HIS A 22 -6.12 8.72 -13.13
N ASN A 23 -5.37 8.27 -14.14
CA ASN A 23 -5.17 6.84 -14.44
C ASN A 23 -3.81 6.28 -13.98
N SER A 24 -3.03 7.06 -13.22
CA SER A 24 -1.72 6.65 -12.69
C SER A 24 -1.82 5.47 -11.72
N LYS A 25 -0.83 4.57 -11.78
CA LYS A 25 -0.74 3.39 -10.91
C LYS A 25 0.67 3.21 -10.39
N ILE A 26 0.78 2.70 -9.16
CA ILE A 26 2.04 2.35 -8.51
C ILE A 26 2.19 0.84 -8.55
N HIS A 27 3.29 0.36 -9.13
CA HIS A 27 3.63 -1.06 -9.17
C HIS A 27 4.70 -1.38 -8.13
N PHE A 28 4.27 -1.97 -7.04
CA PHE A 28 5.15 -2.50 -6.02
C PHE A 28 5.44 -3.98 -6.25
N ASN A 29 6.64 -4.38 -5.83
CA ASN A 29 7.01 -5.79 -5.67
C ASN A 29 7.28 -6.00 -4.18
N MET A 30 6.21 -5.98 -3.40
CA MET A 30 6.23 -6.13 -1.94
C MET A 30 5.40 -7.35 -1.55
N ASP A 31 5.88 -8.09 -0.56
CA ASP A 31 5.11 -9.11 0.14
C ASP A 31 4.25 -8.50 1.26
N GLY A 32 3.45 -9.32 1.94
CA GLY A 32 2.57 -8.86 3.01
C GLY A 32 3.29 -8.08 4.11
N PRO A 33 4.41 -8.58 4.68
CA PRO A 33 5.19 -7.87 5.69
C PRO A 33 5.72 -6.52 5.17
N SER A 34 6.31 -6.49 3.97
CA SER A 34 6.83 -5.25 3.38
C SER A 34 5.74 -4.19 3.17
N CYS A 35 4.50 -4.61 2.82
CA CYS A 35 3.37 -3.68 2.72
C CYS A 35 3.02 -3.03 4.07
N ARG A 36 3.12 -3.79 5.18
CA ARG A 36 2.87 -3.28 6.52
C ARG A 36 3.96 -2.31 6.96
N GLU A 37 5.23 -2.70 6.80
CA GLU A 37 6.37 -1.82 7.11
C GLU A 37 6.31 -0.51 6.33
N PHE A 38 5.97 -0.59 5.04
CA PHE A 38 5.75 0.59 4.21
C PHE A 38 4.65 1.49 4.78
N HIS A 39 3.49 0.92 5.13
CA HIS A 39 2.39 1.70 5.66
C HIS A 39 2.73 2.32 7.02
N ASP A 40 3.34 1.55 7.93
CA ASP A 40 3.78 2.02 9.24
C ASP A 40 4.78 3.18 9.11
N TYR A 41 5.75 3.05 8.21
CA TYR A 41 6.68 4.13 7.89
C TYR A 41 5.94 5.35 7.30
N PHE A 42 5.01 5.11 6.39
CA PHE A 42 4.26 6.17 5.71
C PHE A 42 3.37 6.98 6.67
N ILE A 43 2.63 6.34 7.58
CA ILE A 43 1.80 7.05 8.57
C ILE A 43 2.66 7.77 9.62
N ARG A 44 3.82 7.20 10.01
CA ARG A 44 4.75 7.86 10.94
C ARG A 44 5.39 9.10 10.31
N THR A 45 5.70 9.03 9.03
CA THR A 45 6.30 10.14 8.28
C THR A 45 5.25 11.23 7.99
N PHE A 46 4.00 10.85 7.75
CA PHE A 46 2.90 11.75 7.42
C PHE A 46 1.73 11.59 8.40
N PRO A 47 1.86 12.03 9.66
CA PRO A 47 0.89 11.74 10.73
C PRO A 47 -0.47 12.43 10.55
N LYS A 48 -0.55 13.46 9.71
CA LYS A 48 -1.82 14.12 9.35
C LYS A 48 -2.61 13.37 8.27
N ASN A 49 -2.15 12.19 7.86
CA ASN A 49 -2.81 11.37 6.85
C ASN A 49 -3.81 10.41 7.48
N SER A 50 -5.05 10.38 6.96
CA SER A 50 -6.10 9.43 7.36
C SER A 50 -6.11 8.13 6.52
N LEU A 51 -5.10 7.91 5.69
CA LEU A 51 -5.02 6.78 4.77
C LEU A 51 -4.73 5.46 5.48
N THR A 52 -5.72 4.56 5.51
CA THR A 52 -5.58 3.21 6.06
C THR A 52 -4.92 2.25 5.06
N MET A 53 -4.29 1.16 5.54
CA MET A 53 -3.74 0.11 4.67
C MET A 53 -4.78 -0.42 3.67
N LYS A 54 -5.99 -0.70 4.16
CA LYS A 54 -7.09 -1.19 3.32
C LYS A 54 -7.42 -0.20 2.22
N ASN A 55 -7.54 1.09 2.57
CA ASN A 55 -7.84 2.12 1.58
C ASN A 55 -6.72 2.25 0.55
N PHE A 56 -5.46 2.23 0.98
CA PHE A 56 -4.33 2.43 0.09
C PHE A 56 -4.07 1.25 -0.84
N PHE A 57 -4.04 0.02 -0.31
CA PHE A 57 -3.62 -1.16 -1.05
C PHE A 57 -4.78 -1.89 -1.76
N GLU A 58 -5.99 -1.83 -1.20
CA GLU A 58 -7.13 -2.61 -1.71
C GLU A 58 -8.20 -1.70 -2.34
N THR A 59 -8.71 -0.70 -1.58
CA THR A 59 -9.83 0.14 -2.06
C THR A 59 -9.41 1.05 -3.22
N SER A 60 -8.23 1.66 -3.14
CA SER A 60 -7.76 2.60 -4.19
C SER A 60 -7.67 1.92 -5.56
N LYS A 61 -7.29 0.63 -5.60
CA LYS A 61 -6.90 -0.12 -6.80
C LYS A 61 -5.78 0.54 -7.62
N LEU A 62 -5.13 1.58 -7.09
CA LEU A 62 -4.03 2.30 -7.72
C LEU A 62 -2.68 1.66 -7.40
N VAL A 63 -2.61 0.88 -6.33
CA VAL A 63 -1.41 0.12 -5.93
C VAL A 63 -1.53 -1.32 -6.40
N LEU A 64 -0.65 -1.71 -7.30
CA LEU A 64 -0.64 -3.03 -7.92
C LEU A 64 0.65 -3.77 -7.59
N ARG A 65 0.54 -5.10 -7.60
CA ARG A 65 1.66 -6.03 -7.55
C ARG A 65 2.39 -6.04 -8.89
N ALA A 66 3.57 -6.66 -8.92
CA ALA A 66 4.37 -6.82 -10.13
C ALA A 66 3.61 -7.54 -11.28
N ASP A 67 2.68 -8.44 -10.95
CA ASP A 67 1.81 -9.16 -11.88
C ASP A 67 0.59 -8.35 -12.36
N GLY A 68 0.47 -7.09 -11.94
CA GLY A 68 -0.65 -6.20 -12.28
C GLY A 68 -1.92 -6.43 -11.45
N LYS A 69 -1.92 -7.38 -10.52
CA LYS A 69 -3.07 -7.61 -9.62
C LYS A 69 -3.02 -6.67 -8.43
N SER A 70 -4.19 -6.29 -7.91
CA SER A 70 -4.28 -5.53 -6.67
C SER A 70 -3.84 -6.35 -5.46
N TYR A 71 -3.36 -5.66 -4.44
CA TYR A 71 -3.13 -6.27 -3.14
C TYR A 71 -4.46 -6.58 -2.46
N LYS A 72 -4.53 -7.74 -1.80
CA LYS A 72 -5.68 -8.11 -0.96
C LYS A 72 -5.34 -7.81 0.49
N TYR A 73 -6.21 -7.08 1.18
CA TYR A 73 -5.97 -6.70 2.57
C TYR A 73 -5.78 -7.93 3.46
N ASN A 74 -6.62 -8.95 3.27
CA ASN A 74 -6.52 -10.23 3.99
C ASN A 74 -5.14 -10.91 3.83
N THR A 75 -4.48 -10.74 2.69
CA THR A 75 -3.13 -11.29 2.47
C THR A 75 -2.07 -10.46 3.19
N ILE A 76 -2.23 -9.13 3.22
CA ILE A 76 -1.32 -8.23 3.93
C ILE A 76 -1.37 -8.52 5.44
N ILE A 77 -2.57 -8.60 6.03
CA ILE A 77 -2.72 -8.82 7.48
C ILE A 77 -2.37 -10.24 7.94
N ARG A 78 -2.61 -11.27 7.11
CA ARG A 78 -2.31 -12.67 7.48
C ARG A 78 -0.82 -13.00 7.47
N CYS A 79 -0.01 -12.16 6.81
CA CYS A 79 1.44 -12.26 6.88
C CYS A 79 2.03 -11.77 8.21
N THR A 80 1.21 -11.28 9.13
CA THR A 80 1.64 -11.06 10.51
C THR A 80 2.06 -12.41 11.10
N PRO A 81 3.28 -12.55 11.64
CA PRO A 81 3.62 -13.70 12.46
C PRO A 81 2.54 -13.85 13.54
N LYS A 82 2.03 -15.07 13.76
CA LYS A 82 0.96 -15.35 14.74
C LYS A 82 1.26 -14.86 16.17
N ASN A 83 2.47 -14.35 16.44
CA ASN A 83 2.92 -13.95 17.77
C ASN A 83 2.43 -12.57 18.22
N ASP A 84 1.86 -11.72 17.35
CA ASP A 84 1.29 -10.42 17.78
C ASP A 84 -0.20 -10.51 18.17
N LEU A 85 -0.81 -11.71 18.12
CA LEU A 85 -2.20 -11.94 18.52
C LEU A 85 -2.34 -12.57 19.92
N ILE A 86 -1.24 -12.73 20.66
CA ILE A 86 -1.25 -13.20 22.04
C ILE A 86 -0.51 -12.17 22.89
N GLU A 87 -1.19 -11.07 23.23
CA GLU A 87 -0.98 -10.29 24.46
C GLU A 87 -1.96 -9.11 24.48
N ARG A 88 -3.27 -9.39 24.44
CA ARG A 88 -4.26 -8.57 25.13
C ARG A 88 -5.37 -9.48 25.64
N GLU A 89 -5.38 -9.58 26.97
CA GLU A 89 -6.37 -10.16 27.90
C GLU A 89 -6.22 -11.66 28.23
#